data_AF-A0A1H6UQH9-F1
#
_entry.id   AF-A0A1H6UQH9-F1
#
_cell.length_a   1.000
_cell.length_b   1.000
_cell.length_c   1.000
_cell.angle_alpha   90.00
_cell.angle_beta   90.00
_cell.angle_gamma   90.00
#
_symmetry.space_group_name_H-M   'P 1'
#
loop_
_entity.id
_entity.type
_entity.pdbx_description
1 polymer ?
#
loop_
_entity_poly.entity_id
_entity_poly.type
_entity_poly.pdbx_seq_one_letter_code
_entity_poly.pdbx_strand_id
1 'polypeptide(L)'
;MLVKVFGSAVFGVDATTITVEVNIDKGIGYHLVGLPDSAIKESSYRIAAALKNNNYNLPGKKITINMAPADLRKEGSAYDLTLAIGILAASGQINTEEVGKYIIMGEMSLDGGLQPIRGALSIAIKAKEEGFTGIILPIQNVKEAAII
;
A
#
# COMPACT_ATOMS: atom_id res chain seq x y z
N MET A 1 10.83 -8.33 11.17
CA MET A 1 9.63 -9.16 10.94
C MET A 1 9.19 -8.91 9.51
N LEU A 2 8.97 -9.97 8.73
CA LEU A 2 8.52 -9.87 7.35
C LEU A 2 6.99 -9.89 7.32
N VAL A 3 6.38 -8.87 6.71
CA VAL A 3 4.94 -8.79 6.50
C VAL A 3 4.66 -8.65 5.01
N LYS A 4 3.57 -9.29 4.56
CA LYS A 4 3.05 -9.15 3.20
C LYS A 4 1.73 -8.40 3.24
N VAL A 5 1.63 -7.37 2.41
CA VAL A 5 0.39 -6.64 2.14
C VAL A 5 0.22 -6.54 0.62
N PHE A 6 -1.00 -6.32 0.17
CA PHE A 6 -1.33 -6.36 -1.25
C PHE A 6 -1.86 -5.01 -1.71
N GLY A 7 -1.34 -4.53 -2.83
CA GLY A 7 -1.88 -3.41 -3.59
C GLY A 7 -2.24 -3.87 -5.00
N SER A 8 -2.48 -2.94 -5.91
CA SER A 8 -2.78 -3.25 -7.30
C SER A 8 -2.30 -2.15 -8.24
N ALA A 9 -1.90 -2.54 -9.44
CA ALA A 9 -1.59 -1.65 -10.54
C ALA A 9 -2.65 -1.81 -11.63
N VAL A 10 -3.13 -0.68 -12.15
CA VAL A 10 -4.18 -0.65 -13.19
C VAL A 10 -3.57 -0.25 -14.52
N PHE A 11 -3.84 -1.05 -15.56
CA PHE A 11 -3.43 -0.81 -16.94
C PHE A 11 -4.65 -0.85 -17.85
N GLY A 12 -5.13 0.33 -18.24
CA GLY A 12 -6.38 0.43 -18.99
C GLY A 12 -7.56 -0.08 -18.15
N VAL A 13 -8.13 -1.21 -18.54
CA VAL A 13 -9.25 -1.86 -17.84
C VAL A 13 -8.83 -3.03 -16.96
N ASP A 14 -7.58 -3.47 -17.08
CA ASP A 14 -7.05 -4.61 -16.34
C ASP A 14 -6.35 -4.15 -15.06
N ALA A 15 -6.41 -4.99 -14.03
CA ALA A 15 -5.68 -4.79 -12.78
C ALA A 15 -4.76 -5.99 -12.49
N THR A 16 -3.58 -5.70 -11.98
CA THR A 16 -2.57 -6.68 -11.57
C THR A 16 -2.28 -6.49 -10.10
N THR A 17 -2.32 -7.58 -9.32
CA THR A 17 -2.01 -7.53 -7.89
C THR A 17 -0.53 -7.27 -7.67
N ILE A 18 -0.23 -6.31 -6.80
CA ILE A 18 1.12 -5.96 -6.39
C ILE A 18 1.34 -6.52 -5.00
N THR A 19 2.29 -7.44 -4.86
CA THR A 19 2.71 -7.93 -3.54
C THR A 19 3.74 -6.98 -2.98
N VAL A 20 3.45 -6.40 -1.81
CA VAL A 20 4.36 -5.54 -1.07
C VAL A 20 4.86 -6.29 0.15
N GLU A 21 6.16 -6.55 0.17
CA GLU A 21 6.83 -7.20 1.30
C GLU A 21 7.57 -6.14 2.09
N VAL A 22 7.25 -6.01 3.38
CA VAL A 22 7.89 -5.06 4.28
C VAL A 22 8.67 -5.82 5.34
N ASN A 23 9.96 -5.53 5.45
CA ASN A 23 10.82 -6.05 6.51
C ASN A 23 11.43 -4.92 7.31
N ILE A 24 11.37 -5.06 8.64
CA ILE A 24 12.01 -4.14 9.59
C ILE A 24 13.14 -4.87 10.31
N ASP A 25 14.32 -4.26 10.27
CA ASP A 25 15.58 -4.78 10.80
C ASP A 25 16.38 -3.71 11.58
N LYS A 26 17.50 -4.10 12.19
CA LYS A 26 18.43 -3.20 12.89
C LYS A 26 19.08 -2.20 11.91
N GLY A 27 19.50 -1.05 12.45
CA GLY A 27 20.09 0.05 11.68
C GLY A 27 19.07 1.13 11.31
N ILE A 28 19.42 2.03 10.39
CA ILE A 28 18.56 3.13 9.93
C ILE A 28 18.62 3.16 8.40
N GLY A 29 17.45 3.28 7.75
CA GLY A 29 17.38 3.43 6.30
C GLY A 29 16.01 3.08 5.75
N TYR A 30 15.65 3.67 4.60
CA TYR A 30 14.43 3.35 3.85
C TYR A 30 14.84 2.85 2.47
N HIS A 31 14.59 1.58 2.18
CA HIS A 31 14.97 0.93 0.93
C HIS A 31 13.72 0.43 0.22
N LEU A 32 13.37 1.07 -0.89
CA LEU A 32 12.23 0.69 -1.72
C LEU A 32 12.74 0.15 -3.06
N VAL A 33 12.36 -1.08 -3.39
CA VAL A 33 12.80 -1.79 -4.61
C VAL A 33 11.61 -2.42 -5.35
N GLY A 34 11.84 -2.79 -6.61
CA GLY A 34 10.81 -3.32 -7.50
C GLY A 34 10.26 -2.28 -8.47
N LEU A 35 11.14 -1.51 -9.12
CA LEU A 35 10.79 -0.47 -10.12
C LEU A 35 9.69 0.54 -9.70
N PRO A 36 9.78 1.17 -8.52
CA PRO A 36 8.93 2.32 -8.18
C PRO A 36 9.34 3.57 -8.98
N ASP A 37 8.36 4.36 -9.36
CA ASP A 37 8.59 5.72 -9.89
C ASP A 37 9.03 6.71 -8.79
N SER A 38 9.17 7.99 -9.15
CA SER A 38 9.53 9.05 -8.20
C SER A 38 8.44 9.30 -7.16
N ALA A 39 7.16 9.26 -7.54
CA ALA A 39 6.05 9.53 -6.63
C ALA A 39 5.98 8.49 -5.50
N ILE A 40 6.23 7.22 -5.80
CA ILE A 40 6.30 6.15 -4.79
C ILE A 40 7.54 6.30 -3.92
N LYS A 41 8.70 6.67 -4.48
CA LYS A 41 9.92 6.93 -3.69
C LYS A 41 9.73 8.07 -2.68
N GLU A 42 9.06 9.14 -3.10
CA GLU A 42 8.73 10.30 -2.26
C GLU A 42 7.62 10.03 -1.24
N SER A 43 6.87 8.92 -1.41
CA SER A 43 5.81 8.50 -0.47
C SER A 43 6.34 8.34 0.95
N SER A 44 7.63 8.01 1.10
CA SER A 44 8.28 7.92 2.42
C SER A 44 8.09 9.18 3.28
N TYR A 45 8.17 10.38 2.70
CA TYR A 45 7.93 11.63 3.43
C TYR A 45 6.46 11.83 3.77
N ARG A 46 5.54 11.48 2.86
CA ARG A 46 4.10 11.59 3.09
C ARG A 46 3.65 10.63 4.19
N ILE A 47 4.07 9.38 4.11
CA ILE A 47 3.80 8.34 5.11
C ILE A 47 4.37 8.76 6.47
N ALA A 48 5.60 9.26 6.52
CA ALA A 48 6.20 9.71 7.78
C ALA A 48 5.36 10.80 8.48
N ALA A 49 4.94 11.82 7.71
CA ALA A 49 4.10 12.89 8.23
C ALA A 49 2.71 12.38 8.64
N ALA A 50 2.07 11.60 7.78
CA ALA A 50 0.73 11.07 8.01
C ALA A 50 0.66 10.18 9.25
N LEU A 51 1.61 9.25 9.40
CA LEU A 51 1.67 8.39 10.58
C LEU A 51 1.82 9.23 11.85
N LYS A 52 2.74 10.19 11.85
CA LYS A 52 2.96 11.09 13.00
C LYS A 52 1.70 11.87 13.38
N ASN A 53 0.98 12.40 12.39
CA ASN A 53 -0.25 13.15 12.61
C ASN A 53 -1.44 12.27 13.05
N ASN A 54 -1.31 10.94 12.96
CA ASN A 54 -2.34 9.98 13.37
C ASN A 54 -1.91 9.12 14.58
N ASN A 55 -0.98 9.62 15.40
CA ASN A 55 -0.48 8.94 16.59
C ASN A 55 0.23 7.59 16.33
N TYR A 56 0.67 7.37 15.10
CA TYR A 56 1.57 6.28 14.74
C TYR A 56 2.98 6.83 14.53
N ASN A 57 3.96 5.93 14.39
CA ASN A 57 5.34 6.32 14.17
C ASN A 57 5.93 5.60 12.97
N LEU A 58 6.70 6.33 12.16
CA LEU A 58 7.65 5.68 11.26
C LEU A 58 8.80 5.14 12.14
N PRO A 59 9.06 3.83 12.13
CA PRO A 59 10.06 3.25 13.02
C PRO A 59 11.45 3.76 12.63
N GLY A 60 12.23 4.23 13.60
CA GLY A 60 13.64 4.64 13.45
C GLY A 60 14.59 3.45 13.24
N LYS A 61 14.22 2.56 12.32
CA LYS A 61 14.89 1.29 12.01
C LYS A 61 15.18 1.20 10.51
N LYS A 62 15.88 0.14 10.09
CA LYS A 62 16.02 -0.16 8.66
C LYS A 62 14.72 -0.76 8.15
N ILE A 63 14.08 -0.09 7.20
CA ILE A 63 12.86 -0.49 6.52
C ILE A 63 13.24 -0.90 5.09
N THR A 64 12.98 -2.15 4.73
CA THR A 64 13.12 -2.64 3.37
C THR A 64 11.74 -3.01 2.84
N ILE A 65 11.39 -2.45 1.69
CA ILE A 65 10.12 -2.66 1.00
C ILE A 65 10.41 -3.18 -0.40
N ASN A 66 9.88 -4.35 -0.72
CA ASN A 66 9.95 -4.96 -2.04
C ASN A 66 8.55 -4.97 -2.67
N MET A 67 8.44 -4.47 -3.92
CA MET A 67 7.18 -4.48 -4.68
C MET A 67 7.29 -5.44 -5.87
N ALA A 68 6.57 -6.55 -5.81
CA ALA A 68 6.50 -7.57 -6.86
C ALA A 68 5.17 -7.48 -7.64
N PRO A 69 5.15 -7.81 -8.94
CA PRO A 69 6.25 -8.35 -9.74
C PRO A 69 7.25 -7.27 -10.15
N ALA A 70 8.55 -7.61 -10.21
CA ALA A 70 9.65 -6.63 -10.30
C ALA A 70 9.87 -6.05 -11.71
N ASP A 71 9.35 -6.71 -12.74
CA ASP A 71 9.35 -6.32 -14.15
C ASP A 71 8.25 -5.31 -14.50
N LEU A 72 7.22 -5.22 -13.66
CA LEU A 72 6.15 -4.24 -13.78
C LEU A 72 6.55 -2.91 -13.12
N ARG A 73 6.37 -1.80 -13.85
CA ARG A 73 6.50 -0.47 -13.27
C ARG A 73 5.31 -0.15 -12.38
N LYS A 74 5.59 0.39 -11.20
CA LYS A 74 4.57 0.90 -10.28
C LYS A 74 4.68 2.42 -10.27
N GLU A 75 3.56 3.08 -10.56
CA GLU A 75 3.51 4.52 -10.80
C GLU A 75 2.41 5.17 -9.95
N GLY A 76 2.65 6.42 -9.54
CA GLY A 76 1.70 7.24 -8.80
C GLY A 76 1.68 7.04 -7.27
N SER A 77 0.92 7.88 -6.57
CA SER A 77 0.83 7.92 -5.09
C SER A 77 -0.13 6.90 -4.48
N ALA A 78 -0.84 6.11 -5.30
CA ALA A 78 -1.93 5.24 -4.83
C ALA A 78 -1.49 4.14 -3.84
N TYR A 79 -0.19 3.91 -3.73
CA TYR A 79 0.42 2.93 -2.83
C TYR A 79 0.72 3.48 -1.44
N ASP A 80 0.54 4.78 -1.18
CA ASP A 80 0.90 5.39 0.11
C ASP A 80 0.28 4.61 1.28
N LEU A 81 -1.02 4.33 1.22
CA LEU A 81 -1.73 3.55 2.24
C LEU A 81 -1.22 2.11 2.32
N THR A 82 -1.00 1.46 1.17
CA THR A 82 -0.48 0.09 1.10
C THR A 82 0.86 -0.01 1.84
N LEU A 83 1.78 0.92 1.55
CA LEU A 83 3.10 0.98 2.17
C LEU A 83 3.03 1.31 3.66
N ALA A 84 2.19 2.28 4.03
CA ALA A 84 1.99 2.67 5.43
C ALA A 84 1.48 1.50 6.28
N ILE A 85 0.45 0.79 5.82
CA ILE A 85 -0.09 -0.39 6.51
C ILE A 85 0.97 -1.49 6.63
N GLY A 86 1.73 -1.76 5.57
CA GLY A 86 2.84 -2.72 5.61
C GLY A 86 3.88 -2.36 6.67
N ILE A 87 4.25 -1.07 6.79
CA ILE A 87 5.19 -0.58 7.80
C ILE A 87 4.62 -0.71 9.22
N LEU A 88 3.37 -0.31 9.43
CA LEU A 88 2.71 -0.43 10.74
C LEU A 88 2.62 -1.89 11.19
N ALA A 89 2.23 -2.77 10.28
CA ALA A 89 2.13 -4.20 10.54
C ALA A 89 3.52 -4.80 10.83
N ALA A 90 4.53 -4.52 10.02
CA ALA A 90 5.90 -5.02 10.22
C ALA A 90 6.58 -4.48 11.48
N SER A 91 6.12 -3.32 11.99
CA SER A 91 6.61 -2.72 13.24
C SER A 91 5.82 -3.16 14.47
N GLY A 92 4.76 -3.95 14.31
CA GLY A 92 3.91 -4.41 15.40
C GLY A 92 3.00 -3.31 15.98
N GLN A 93 2.78 -2.22 15.24
CA GLN A 93 1.87 -1.14 15.66
C GLN A 93 0.40 -1.47 15.38
N ILE A 94 0.12 -2.44 14.52
CA ILE A 94 -1.23 -2.96 14.21
C ILE A 94 -1.21 -4.49 14.11
N ASN A 95 -2.37 -5.12 14.24
CA ASN A 95 -2.50 -6.57 14.08
C ASN A 95 -2.26 -6.97 12.60
N THR A 96 -1.41 -7.97 12.39
CA THR A 96 -1.00 -8.49 11.08
C THR A 96 -1.90 -9.60 10.54
N GLU A 97 -2.74 -10.22 11.37
CA GLU A 97 -3.48 -11.45 11.01
C GLU A 97 -4.41 -11.28 9.81
N GLU A 98 -4.91 -10.07 9.57
CA GLU A 98 -5.93 -9.84 8.55
C GLU A 98 -5.43 -9.01 7.37
N VAL A 99 -4.34 -8.24 7.51
CA VAL A 99 -3.89 -7.31 6.45
C VAL A 99 -3.52 -8.02 5.13
N GLY A 100 -3.09 -9.29 5.21
CA GLY A 100 -2.80 -10.11 4.04
C GLY A 100 -4.03 -10.66 3.32
N LYS A 101 -5.24 -10.46 3.85
CA LYS A 101 -6.49 -10.95 3.24
C LYS A 101 -7.17 -9.93 2.32
N TYR A 102 -6.62 -8.71 2.23
CA TYR A 102 -7.22 -7.59 1.52
C TYR A 102 -6.24 -6.98 0.51
N ILE A 103 -6.77 -6.42 -0.58
CA ILE A 103 -6.05 -5.44 -1.39
C ILE A 103 -6.30 -4.05 -0.79
N ILE A 104 -5.24 -3.30 -0.53
CA ILE A 104 -5.27 -2.01 0.17
C ILE A 104 -4.69 -0.96 -0.77
N MET A 105 -5.44 0.10 -1.06
CA MET A 105 -4.97 1.21 -1.89
C MET A 105 -5.49 2.54 -1.36
N GLY A 106 -4.76 3.61 -1.62
CA GLY A 106 -5.13 4.96 -1.21
C GLY A 106 -3.93 5.90 -1.23
N GLU A 107 -4.14 7.09 -1.77
CA GLU A 107 -3.16 8.17 -1.69
C GLU A 107 -3.27 8.86 -0.32
N MET A 108 -2.15 9.20 0.31
CA MET A 108 -2.15 9.80 1.65
C MET A 108 -1.75 11.27 1.61
N SER A 109 -2.55 12.11 2.24
CA SER A 109 -2.18 13.48 2.60
C SER A 109 -1.28 13.48 3.84
N LEU A 110 -0.55 14.57 4.08
CA LEU A 110 0.40 14.66 5.21
C LEU A 110 -0.27 14.54 6.59
N ASP A 111 -1.58 14.80 6.68
CA ASP A 111 -2.40 14.65 7.88
C ASP A 111 -3.05 13.25 8.01
N GLY A 112 -2.80 12.35 7.06
CA GLY A 112 -3.41 11.02 6.97
C GLY A 112 -4.77 10.97 6.28
N GLY A 113 -5.28 12.09 5.77
CA GLY A 113 -6.44 12.07 4.89
C GLY A 113 -6.19 11.24 3.62
N LEU A 114 -7.19 10.47 3.19
CA LEU A 114 -7.09 9.63 2.00
C LEU A 114 -7.70 10.31 0.78
N GLN A 115 -6.95 10.33 -0.32
CA GLN A 115 -7.43 10.80 -1.63
C GLN A 115 -7.82 9.60 -2.51
N PRO A 116 -8.84 9.76 -3.37
CA PRO A 116 -9.33 8.69 -4.22
C PRO A 116 -8.26 8.18 -5.18
N ILE A 117 -8.35 6.89 -5.51
CA ILE A 117 -7.53 6.26 -6.55
C ILE A 117 -8.32 6.10 -7.84
N ARG A 118 -7.66 5.67 -8.91
CA ARG A 118 -8.29 5.31 -10.18
C ARG A 118 -8.39 3.78 -10.33
N GLY A 119 -9.41 3.32 -11.05
CA GLY A 119 -9.57 1.90 -11.40
C GLY A 119 -10.04 1.03 -10.24
N ALA A 120 -10.81 1.59 -9.31
CA ALA A 120 -11.32 0.85 -8.16
C ALA A 120 -12.19 -0.35 -8.57
N LEU A 121 -12.91 -0.25 -9.70
CA LEU A 121 -13.69 -1.36 -10.26
C LEU A 121 -12.78 -2.52 -10.71
N SER A 122 -11.76 -2.22 -11.52
CA SER A 122 -10.81 -3.23 -12.01
C SER A 122 -10.09 -3.93 -10.85
N ILE A 123 -9.71 -3.15 -9.82
CA ILE A 123 -9.09 -3.69 -8.60
C ILE A 123 -10.08 -4.60 -7.85
N ALA A 124 -11.35 -4.21 -7.72
CA ALA A 124 -12.36 -5.02 -7.06
C ALA A 124 -12.61 -6.35 -7.79
N ILE A 125 -12.73 -6.31 -9.12
CA ILE A 125 -12.87 -7.50 -9.96
C ILE A 125 -11.69 -8.44 -9.75
N LYS A 126 -10.46 -7.91 -9.85
CA LYS A 126 -9.23 -8.69 -9.67
C LYS A 126 -9.13 -9.30 -8.27
N ALA A 127 -9.48 -8.54 -7.23
CA ALA A 127 -9.49 -9.02 -5.85
C ALA A 127 -10.45 -10.21 -5.68
N LYS A 128 -11.64 -10.13 -6.27
CA LYS A 128 -12.65 -11.20 -6.26
C LYS A 128 -12.19 -12.44 -7.01
N GLU A 129 -11.59 -12.27 -8.20
CA GLU A 129 -11.02 -13.36 -8.99
C GLU A 129 -9.92 -14.12 -8.24
N GLU A 130 -9.08 -13.40 -7.51
CA GLU A 130 -7.95 -13.98 -6.75
C GLU A 130 -8.34 -14.46 -5.34
N GLY A 131 -9.61 -14.33 -4.96
CA GLY A 131 -10.13 -14.86 -3.70
C GLY A 131 -9.77 -14.05 -2.46
N PHE A 132 -9.43 -12.76 -2.62
CA PHE A 132 -9.26 -11.86 -1.47
C PHE A 132 -10.59 -11.71 -0.71
N THR A 133 -10.51 -11.48 0.61
CA THR A 133 -11.71 -11.25 1.45
C THR A 133 -12.39 -9.93 1.09
N GLY A 134 -11.63 -8.95 0.58
CA GLY A 134 -12.18 -7.70 0.06
C GLY A 134 -11.07 -6.71 -0.28
N ILE A 135 -11.46 -5.45 -0.42
CA ILE A 135 -10.54 -4.34 -0.70
C ILE A 135 -10.76 -3.20 0.30
N ILE A 136 -9.68 -2.51 0.65
CA ILE A 136 -9.68 -1.33 1.51
C ILE A 136 -9.28 -0.13 0.65
N LEU A 137 -10.19 0.83 0.52
CA LEU A 137 -10.07 1.98 -0.38
C LEU A 137 -10.57 3.27 0.29
N PRO A 138 -10.21 4.45 -0.25
CA PRO A 138 -10.86 5.72 0.11
C PRO A 138 -12.37 5.65 -0.09
N ILE A 139 -13.14 6.29 0.80
CA ILE A 139 -14.62 6.23 0.77
C ILE A 139 -15.22 6.72 -0.55
N GLN A 140 -14.52 7.64 -1.23
CA GLN A 140 -14.90 8.22 -2.51
C GLN A 140 -14.92 7.16 -3.64
N ASN A 141 -14.14 6.07 -3.50
CA ASN A 141 -14.09 4.98 -4.47
C ASN A 141 -15.20 3.95 -4.31
N VAL A 142 -16.00 4.00 -3.24
CA VAL A 142 -17.00 2.96 -2.93
C VAL A 142 -18.00 2.77 -4.07
N LYS A 143 -18.47 3.85 -4.71
CA LYS A 143 -19.45 3.75 -5.80
C LYS A 143 -18.94 2.95 -6.99
N GLU A 144 -17.64 3.04 -7.26
CA GLU A 144 -17.00 2.34 -8.38
C GLU A 144 -16.68 0.89 -7.99
N ALA A 145 -16.15 0.67 -6.78
CA ALA A 145 -15.79 -0.65 -6.28
C ALA A 145 -16.99 -1.57 -6.01
N ALA A 146 -18.11 -1.02 -5.53
CA ALA A 146 -19.27 -1.79 -5.06
C ALA A 146 -20.20 -2.27 -6.18
N ILE A 147 -19.80 -2.16 -7.44
CA ILE A 147 -20.58 -2.66 -8.59
C ILE A 147 -20.61 -4.20 -8.63
N ILE A 148 -19.65 -4.87 -7.97
CA ILE A 148 -19.40 -6.33 -8.08
C ILE A 148 -19.44 -7.07 -6.75
#